data_AF-A0A553GPX7-F1
#
_entry.id   AF-A0A553GPX7-F1
#
_cell.length_a   1.000
_cell.length_b   1.000
_cell.length_c   1.000
_cell.angle_alpha   90.00
_cell.angle_beta   90.00
_cell.angle_gamma   90.00
#
_symmetry.space_group_name_H-M   'P 1'
#
loop_
_entity.id
_entity.type
_entity.pdbx_description
1 polymer ?
#
loop_
_entity_poly.entity_id
_entity_poly.type
_entity_poly.pdbx_seq_one_letter_code
_entity_poly.pdbx_strand_id
1 'polypeptide(L)'
;MSTNKTEGLVDFAILSMKYKTKLTKKFENRVKYTDPNPNHIMSYIPGTICEIFVKEGQKVKEGESLLILEAMKMRNQITMPHTGVVKSIKVATGDRIPKNQLMVEIE
;
A
#
# COMPACT_ATOMS: atom_id res chain seq x y z
N MET A 1 -38.38 -0.54 -1.57
CA MET A 1 -38.67 -0.06 -2.94
C MET A 1 -37.48 -0.39 -3.81
N SER A 2 -37.68 -1.32 -4.72
CA SER A 2 -36.68 -1.93 -5.60
C SER A 2 -36.06 -0.89 -6.53
N THR A 3 -34.74 -0.67 -6.43
CA THR A 3 -34.01 0.11 -7.41
C THR A 3 -33.87 -0.72 -8.69
N ASN A 4 -34.55 -0.26 -9.73
CA ASN A 4 -34.61 -0.87 -11.04
C ASN A 4 -33.20 -1.10 -11.60
N LYS A 5 -32.92 -2.37 -11.86
CA LYS A 5 -31.70 -2.90 -12.46
C LYS A 5 -31.73 -2.60 -13.96
N THR A 6 -31.45 -1.35 -14.34
CA THR A 6 -31.37 -0.93 -15.74
C THR A 6 -30.25 -1.71 -16.43
N GLU A 7 -30.55 -2.30 -17.58
CA GLU A 7 -29.72 -3.25 -18.31
C GLU A 7 -28.35 -2.68 -18.76
N GLY A 8 -27.38 -2.70 -17.85
CA GLY A 8 -26.12 -3.45 -17.95
C GLY A 8 -25.06 -3.05 -18.98
N LEU A 9 -25.30 -2.09 -19.89
CA LEU A 9 -24.28 -1.59 -20.81
C LEU A 9 -23.60 -0.33 -20.26
N VAL A 10 -22.27 -0.33 -20.15
CA VAL A 10 -21.45 0.82 -19.78
C VAL A 10 -20.72 1.36 -21.00
N ASP A 11 -20.46 2.68 -21.00
CA ASP A 11 -19.62 3.32 -22.00
C ASP A 11 -18.14 2.99 -21.70
N PHE A 12 -17.49 2.29 -22.62
CA PHE A 12 -16.09 1.89 -22.54
C PHE A 12 -15.31 2.62 -23.65
N ALA A 13 -14.54 3.63 -23.25
CA ALA A 13 -13.71 4.40 -24.17
C ALA A 13 -12.38 3.66 -24.42
N ILE A 14 -12.12 3.34 -25.69
CA ILE A 14 -10.83 2.80 -26.15
C ILE A 14 -10.30 3.78 -27.19
N LEU A 15 -9.21 4.47 -26.84
CA LEU A 15 -8.62 5.53 -27.66
C LEU A 15 -9.69 6.59 -27.99
N SER A 16 -10.01 6.76 -29.27
CA SER A 16 -11.00 7.73 -29.76
C SER A 16 -12.42 7.18 -29.92
N MET A 17 -12.64 5.88 -29.68
CA MET A 17 -13.93 5.22 -29.87
C MET A 17 -14.61 4.95 -28.53
N LYS A 18 -15.93 5.18 -28.46
CA LYS A 18 -16.76 4.84 -27.29
C LYS A 18 -17.67 3.66 -27.66
N TYR A 19 -17.50 2.54 -26.96
CA TYR A 19 -18.31 1.33 -27.11
C TYR A 19 -19.32 1.23 -25.97
N LYS A 20 -20.49 0.65 -26.21
CA LYS A 20 -21.41 0.22 -25.15
C LYS A 20 -21.25 -1.28 -24.94
N THR A 21 -20.80 -1.70 -23.77
CA THR A 21 -20.53 -3.12 -23.48
C THR A 21 -20.99 -3.52 -22.09
N LYS A 22 -21.27 -4.81 -21.87
CA LYS A 22 -21.56 -5.34 -20.54
C LYS A 22 -20.24 -5.62 -19.83
N LEU A 23 -20.10 -5.14 -18.60
CA LEU A 23 -18.92 -5.48 -17.80
C LEU A 23 -18.98 -6.97 -17.43
N THR A 24 -17.83 -7.61 -17.46
CA THR A 24 -17.70 -8.96 -16.90
C THR A 24 -17.66 -8.85 -15.38
N LYS A 25 -18.18 -9.86 -14.66
CA LYS A 25 -18.05 -9.96 -13.20
C LYS A 25 -16.59 -9.80 -12.74
N LYS A 26 -15.63 -10.28 -13.53
CA LYS A 26 -14.19 -10.11 -13.29
C LYS A 26 -13.76 -8.65 -13.32
N PHE A 27 -14.27 -7.87 -14.27
CA PHE A 27 -13.96 -6.45 -14.39
C PHE A 27 -14.58 -5.64 -13.25
N GLU A 28 -15.83 -5.94 -12.87
CA GLU A 28 -16.51 -5.28 -11.76
C GLU A 28 -15.79 -5.52 -10.42
N ASN A 29 -15.33 -6.75 -10.21
CA ASN A 29 -14.65 -7.17 -8.98
C ASN A 29 -13.12 -6.92 -8.99
N ARG A 30 -12.57 -6.30 -10.04
CA ARG A 30 -11.13 -6.03 -10.08
C ARG A 30 -10.78 -5.01 -9.00
N VAL A 31 -9.65 -5.22 -8.33
CA VAL A 31 -9.08 -4.18 -7.44
C VAL A 31 -8.74 -2.98 -8.31
N LYS A 32 -9.42 -1.85 -8.08
CA LYS A 32 -9.10 -0.60 -8.77
C LYS A 32 -7.73 -0.12 -8.29
N TYR A 33 -6.85 0.20 -9.22
CA TYR A 33 -5.59 0.86 -8.88
C TYR A 33 -5.91 2.22 -8.25
N THR A 34 -5.27 2.49 -7.12
CA THR A 34 -5.30 3.77 -6.42
C THR A 34 -3.86 4.21 -6.27
N ASP A 35 -3.58 5.50 -6.49
CA ASP A 35 -2.24 6.03 -6.31
C ASP A 35 -1.76 5.75 -4.88
N PRO A 36 -0.59 5.12 -4.71
CA PRO A 36 -0.07 4.83 -3.38
C PRO A 36 0.22 6.14 -2.65
N ASN A 37 -0.27 6.25 -1.41
CA ASN A 37 0.01 7.41 -0.57
C ASN A 37 1.54 7.48 -0.31
N PRO A 38 2.24 8.55 -0.71
CA PRO A 38 3.68 8.69 -0.48
C PRO A 38 4.06 8.64 1.01
N ASN A 39 3.09 8.93 1.89
CA ASN A 39 3.28 8.93 3.33
C ASN A 39 3.05 7.56 3.98
N HIS A 40 2.80 6.52 3.19
CA HIS A 40 2.61 5.15 3.69
C HIS A 40 3.79 4.28 3.29
N ILE A 41 4.54 3.84 4.29
CA ILE A 41 5.62 2.87 4.11
C ILE A 41 5.02 1.48 4.24
N MET A 42 4.80 0.84 3.09
CA MET A 42 4.22 -0.48 2.97
C MET A 42 5.28 -1.55 2.72
N SER A 43 5.02 -2.77 3.18
CA SER A 43 5.84 -3.92 2.87
C SER A 43 5.66 -4.35 1.42
N TYR A 44 6.76 -4.45 0.68
CA TYR A 44 6.74 -4.97 -0.70
C TYR A 44 6.95 -6.50 -0.77
N ILE A 45 7.61 -7.06 0.24
CA ILE A 45 7.95 -8.49 0.34
C ILE A 45 7.50 -9.04 1.71
N PRO A 46 6.85 -10.21 1.77
CA PRO A 46 6.47 -10.79 3.05
C PRO A 46 7.73 -11.16 3.84
N GLY A 47 7.71 -10.96 5.16
CA GLY A 47 8.88 -11.15 6.00
C GLY A 47 8.60 -10.99 7.48
N THR A 48 9.66 -10.92 8.29
CA THR A 48 9.60 -10.72 9.74
C THR A 48 10.30 -9.43 10.12
N ILE A 49 9.68 -8.61 10.98
CA ILE A 49 10.31 -7.40 11.52
C ILE A 49 11.37 -7.81 12.53
N CYS A 50 12.64 -7.50 12.27
CA CYS A 50 13.74 -7.80 13.17
C CYS A 50 13.95 -6.71 14.21
N GLU A 51 13.99 -5.46 13.77
CA GLU A 51 14.38 -4.32 14.59
C GLU A 51 13.64 -3.07 14.11
N ILE A 52 13.31 -2.18 15.04
CA ILE A 52 12.69 -0.88 14.79
C ILE A 52 13.58 0.17 15.47
N PHE A 53 14.06 1.15 14.72
CA PHE A 53 15.01 2.17 15.19
C PHE A 53 14.36 3.49 15.58
N VAL A 54 13.08 3.66 15.25
CA VAL A 54 12.34 4.92 15.40
C VAL A 54 11.16 4.77 16.36
N LYS A 55 10.67 5.91 16.83
CA LYS A 55 9.47 6.01 17.68
C LYS A 55 8.44 6.94 17.05
N GLU A 56 7.19 6.77 17.42
CA GLU A 56 6.12 7.70 17.05
C GLU A 56 6.45 9.12 17.57
N GLY A 57 6.22 10.12 16.72
CA GLY A 57 6.57 11.52 16.96
C GLY A 57 8.04 11.88 16.69
N GLN A 58 8.90 10.93 16.32
CA GLN A 58 10.31 11.20 16.05
C GLN A 58 10.50 11.90 14.69
N LYS A 59 11.33 12.96 14.67
CA LYS A 59 11.85 13.55 13.43
C LYS A 59 12.97 12.68 12.87
N VAL A 60 12.87 12.34 11.59
CA VAL A 60 13.78 11.43 10.89
C VAL A 60 14.21 12.07 9.58
N LYS A 61 15.50 11.98 9.25
CA LYS A 61 16.04 12.53 7.99
C LYS A 61 15.90 11.54 6.84
N GLU A 62 15.86 12.06 5.62
CA GLU A 62 15.95 11.22 4.42
C GLU A 62 17.16 10.26 4.48
N GLY A 63 16.92 9.00 4.12
CA GLY A 63 17.94 7.94 4.14
C GLY A 63 18.21 7.33 5.52
N GLU A 64 17.68 7.89 6.61
CA GLU A 64 17.82 7.33 7.94
C GLU A 64 16.99 6.04 8.09
N SER A 65 17.43 5.13 8.95
CA SER A 65 16.85 3.80 9.08
C SER A 65 15.61 3.81 9.95
N LEU A 66 14.53 3.20 9.46
CA LEU A 66 13.29 3.06 10.21
C LEU A 66 13.21 1.70 10.90
N LEU A 67 13.41 0.63 10.12
CA LEU A 67 13.30 -0.75 10.59
C LEU A 67 14.07 -1.72 9.69
N ILE A 68 14.27 -2.95 10.18
CA ILE A 68 14.80 -4.07 9.41
C ILE A 68 13.72 -5.12 9.20
N LEU A 69 13.49 -5.48 7.94
CA LEU A 69 12.61 -6.56 7.52
C LEU A 69 13.46 -7.73 7.02
N GLU A 70 13.41 -8.87 7.69
CA GLU A 70 14.03 -10.10 7.20
C GLU A 70 13.06 -10.86 6.30
N ALA A 71 13.49 -11.12 5.06
CA ALA A 71 12.78 -11.93 4.11
C ALA A 71 13.77 -12.86 3.41
N MET A 72 13.45 -14.16 3.32
CA MET A 72 14.29 -15.16 2.63
C MET A 72 15.77 -15.16 3.08
N LYS A 73 16.04 -15.05 4.39
CA LYS A 73 17.39 -14.93 5.00
C LYS A 73 18.16 -13.66 4.62
N MET A 74 17.51 -12.70 3.97
CA MET A 74 18.07 -11.39 3.65
C MET A 74 17.47 -10.34 4.59
N ARG A 75 18.33 -9.50 5.17
CA ARG A 75 17.92 -8.34 5.97
C ARG A 75 17.74 -7.14 5.05
N ASN A 76 16.52 -6.64 4.97
CA ASN A 76 16.16 -5.47 4.16
C ASN A 76 16.01 -4.27 5.09
N GLN A 77 16.89 -3.30 4.92
CA GLN A 77 16.86 -2.06 5.67
C GLN A 77 15.85 -1.11 5.01
N ILE A 78 14.82 -0.72 5.76
CA ILE A 78 13.81 0.23 5.29
C ILE A 78 14.22 1.62 5.77
N THR A 79 14.46 2.50 4.82
CA THR A 79 14.93 3.88 5.07
C THR A 79 13.83 4.90 4.82
N MET A 80 14.01 6.07 5.42
CA MET A 80 13.09 7.20 5.31
C MET A 80 13.15 7.81 3.89
N PRO A 81 12.01 7.98 3.19
CA PRO A 81 12.00 8.47 1.80
C PRO A 81 12.22 9.98 1.66
N HIS A 82 11.92 10.77 2.69
CA HIS A 82 12.15 12.20 2.75
C HIS A 82 12.19 12.65 4.22
N THR A 83 12.77 13.81 4.51
CA THR A 83 12.84 14.32 5.90
C THR A 83 11.44 14.66 6.41
N GLY A 84 11.04 14.09 7.55
CA GLY A 84 9.69 14.22 8.10
C GLY A 84 9.56 13.70 9.52
N VAL A 85 8.31 13.48 9.97
CA VAL A 85 8.00 12.94 11.30
C VAL A 85 7.36 11.56 11.17
N VAL A 86 7.74 10.63 12.03
CA VAL A 86 7.05 9.33 12.15
C VAL A 86 5.72 9.54 12.85
N LYS A 87 4.62 9.39 12.13
CA LYS A 87 3.28 9.60 12.67
C LYS A 87 2.78 8.39 13.47
N SER A 88 2.92 7.19 12.90
CA SER A 88 2.55 5.95 13.60
C SER A 88 3.37 4.75 13.13
N ILE A 89 3.56 3.78 14.02
CA ILE A 89 4.23 2.51 13.72
C ILE A 89 3.21 1.38 13.92
N LYS A 90 2.88 0.65 12.85
CA LYS A 90 1.81 -0.37 12.85
C LYS A 90 2.32 -1.80 12.94
N VAL A 91 3.58 -1.98 13.30
CA VAL A 91 4.25 -3.27 13.43
C VAL A 91 5.13 -3.29 14.68
N ALA A 92 5.35 -4.47 15.22
CA ALA A 92 6.26 -4.73 16.33
C ALA A 92 7.42 -5.64 15.91
N THR A 93 8.52 -5.57 16.65
CA THR A 93 9.62 -6.54 16.50
C THR A 93 9.11 -7.97 16.73
N GLY A 94 9.46 -8.86 15.80
CA GLY A 94 9.01 -10.25 15.76
C GLY A 94 7.77 -10.48 14.89
N ASP A 95 7.09 -9.43 14.43
CA ASP A 95 5.88 -9.58 13.61
C ASP A 95 6.19 -10.17 12.24
N ARG A 96 5.39 -11.18 11.85
CA ARG A 96 5.36 -11.72 10.49
C ARG A 96 4.34 -10.95 9.67
N ILE A 97 4.80 -10.24 8.65
CA ILE A 97 3.96 -9.38 7.82
C ILE A 97 3.80 -9.94 6.40
N PRO A 98 2.59 -9.84 5.81
CA PRO A 98 2.38 -10.15 4.40
C PRO A 98 2.82 -9.00 3.49
N LYS A 99 2.76 -9.23 2.17
CA LYS A 99 2.90 -8.18 1.17
C LYS A 99 1.78 -7.13 1.32
N ASN A 100 2.09 -5.88 1.04
CA ASN A 100 1.23 -4.71 1.13
C ASN A 100 0.72 -4.40 2.55
N GLN A 101 1.42 -4.88 3.60
CA GLN A 101 1.15 -4.48 4.97
C GLN A 101 1.67 -3.05 5.21
N LEU A 102 0.83 -2.16 5.76
CA LEU A 102 1.27 -0.85 6.24
C LEU A 102 2.15 -1.02 7.48
N MET A 103 3.39 -0.52 7.42
CA MET A 103 4.37 -0.63 8.52
C MET A 103 4.52 0.69 9.27
N VAL A 104 4.73 1.79 8.54
CA VAL A 104 4.96 3.11 9.12
C VAL A 104 4.16 4.15 8.34
N GLU A 105 3.55 5.09 9.06
CA GLU A 105 2.93 6.28 8.51
C GLU A 105 3.82 7.49 8.83
N ILE A 106 4.06 8.34 7.83
CA ILE A 106 4.90 9.54 7.96
C ILE A 106 4.07 10.81 7.76
N GLU A 107 4.57 11.92 8.29
CA GLU A 107 4.05 13.28 8.13
C GLU A 107 5.08 14.18 7.47
#